data_AF-A0A3B8T0J3-F1
#
_entry.id   AF-A0A3B8T0J3-F1
#
_cell.length_a   1.000
_cell.length_b   1.000
_cell.length_c   1.000
_cell.angle_alpha   90.00
_cell.angle_beta   90.00
_cell.angle_gamma   90.00
#
_symmetry.space_group_name_H-M   'P 1'
#
loop_
_entity.id
_entity.type
_entity.pdbx_description
1 polymer ?
#
loop_
_entity_poly.entity_id
_entity_poly.type
_entity_poly.pdbx_seq_one_letter_code
_entity_poly.pdbx_strand_id
1 'polypeptide(L)'
;GKGFSGRVQAFGEWTRSRLSTVIQAIASIKQVAELLERDPAIARSLAVRHPYMEPLHILQAELLRRDRELPEQPLVEIALMASVAGIAAGMRNTG
;
A
#
# COMPACT_ATOMS: atom_id res chain seq x y z
N GLY A 1 7.67 -26.13 5.61
CA GLY A 1 6.50 -25.31 5.98
C GLY A 1 6.86 -23.99 6.66
N LYS A 2 7.46 -24.00 7.87
CA LYS A 2 7.59 -22.77 8.70
C LYS A 2 8.81 -21.86 8.40
N GLY A 3 9.91 -22.40 7.85
CA GLY A 3 11.14 -21.61 7.59
C GLY A 3 11.11 -20.67 6.37
N PHE A 4 10.15 -20.84 5.45
CA PHE A 4 9.99 -19.96 4.29
C PHE A 4 9.12 -18.73 4.64
N SER A 5 8.03 -18.95 5.39
CA SER A 5 7.16 -17.87 5.88
C SER A 5 7.90 -16.88 6.79
N GLY A 6 8.75 -17.38 7.71
CA GLY A 6 9.54 -16.52 8.59
C GLY A 6 10.57 -15.65 7.84
N ARG A 7 11.17 -16.15 6.75
CA ARG A 7 12.10 -15.36 5.92
C ARG A 7 11.39 -14.24 5.16
N VAL A 8 10.19 -14.50 4.62
CA VAL A 8 9.39 -13.49 3.91
C VAL A 8 8.90 -12.41 4.89
N GLN A 9 8.49 -12.79 6.10
CA GLN A 9 8.09 -11.84 7.15
C GLN A 9 9.26 -10.95 7.57
N ALA A 10 10.43 -11.54 7.85
CA ALA A 10 11.64 -10.79 8.21
C ALA A 10 12.07 -9.81 7.10
N PHE A 11 11.99 -10.24 5.83
CA PHE A 11 12.25 -9.34 4.71
C PHE A 11 11.26 -8.16 4.67
N GLY A 12 9.96 -8.44 4.85
CA GLY A 12 8.94 -7.38 4.89
C GLY A 12 9.17 -6.38 6.03
N GLU A 13 9.56 -6.87 7.22
CA GLU A 13 9.92 -6.01 8.36
C GLU A 13 11.14 -5.14 8.05
N TRP A 14 12.18 -5.73 7.47
CA TRP A 14 13.38 -5.01 7.05
C TRP A 14 13.06 -3.93 6.01
N THR A 15 12.24 -4.23 4.99
CA THR A 15 11.84 -3.25 3.97
C THR A 15 11.05 -2.09 4.57
N ARG A 16 10.12 -2.35 5.50
CA ARG A 16 9.36 -1.29 6.20
C ARG A 16 10.25 -0.44 7.09
N SER A 17 11.20 -1.06 7.80
CA SER A 17 12.20 -0.35 8.60
C SER A 17 13.05 0.59 7.74
N ARG A 18 13.55 0.09 6.60
CA ARG A 18 14.29 0.92 5.63
C ARG A 18 13.48 2.09 5.09
N LEU A 19 12.20 1.87 4.76
CA LEU A 19 11.32 2.95 4.32
C LEU A 19 11.21 4.03 5.40
N SER A 20 11.03 3.64 6.66
CA SER A 20 10.99 4.57 7.80
C SER A 20 12.29 5.39 7.92
N THR A 21 13.46 4.74 7.83
CA THR A 21 14.76 5.44 7.85
C THR A 21 14.88 6.46 6.72
N VAL A 22 14.45 6.11 5.51
CA VAL A 22 14.51 7.02 4.35
C VAL A 22 13.56 8.20 4.54
N ILE A 23 12.34 7.97 5.03
CA ILE A 23 11.39 9.05 5.34
C ILE A 23 11.99 10.03 6.36
N GLN A 24 12.60 9.53 7.44
CA GLN A 24 13.25 10.35 8.46
C GLN A 24 14.44 11.15 7.90
N ALA A 25 15.27 10.52 7.07
CA ALA A 25 16.39 11.19 6.42
C ALA A 25 15.93 12.31 5.49
N ILE A 26 14.89 12.07 4.68
CA ILE A 26 14.29 13.08 3.80
C ILE A 26 13.70 14.23 4.61
N ALA A 27 12.94 13.94 5.68
CA ALA A 27 12.36 14.96 6.55
C ALA A 27 13.45 15.84 7.19
N SER A 28 14.54 15.22 7.67
CA SER A 28 15.72 15.92 8.21
C SER A 28 16.39 16.80 7.16
N ILE A 29 16.70 16.28 5.96
CA ILE A 29 17.30 17.07 4.87
C ILE A 29 16.41 18.26 4.49
N LYS A 30 15.10 18.04 4.41
CA LYS A 30 14.12 19.09 4.08
C LYS A 30 13.85 20.03 5.25
N GLN A 31 14.30 19.72 6.47
CA GLN A 31 14.03 20.47 7.70
C GLN A 31 12.51 20.66 7.92
N VAL A 32 11.78 19.54 7.90
CA VAL A 32 10.34 19.45 8.17
C VAL A 32 10.10 18.35 9.20
N ALA A 33 9.06 18.48 10.02
CA ALA A 33 8.65 17.45 10.97
C ALA A 33 7.96 16.28 10.26
N GLU A 34 7.18 16.59 9.22
CA GLU A 34 6.43 15.60 8.45
C GLU A 34 6.54 15.85 6.94
N LEU A 35 6.38 14.79 6.14
CA LEU A 35 6.36 14.92 4.69
C LEU A 35 5.16 15.78 4.26
N LEU A 36 5.36 16.59 3.22
CA LEU A 36 4.37 17.51 2.66
C LEU A 36 3.94 18.67 3.59
N GLU A 37 4.63 18.91 4.71
CA GLU A 37 4.36 20.05 5.61
C GLU A 37 4.33 21.39 4.86
N ARG A 38 5.20 21.55 3.84
CA ARG A 38 5.28 22.76 3.00
C ARG A 38 4.32 22.76 1.81
N ASP A 39 3.58 21.67 1.59
CA ASP A 39 2.68 21.47 0.45
C ASP A 39 1.25 21.08 0.91
N PRO A 40 0.55 21.95 1.67
CA PRO A 40 -0.71 21.59 2.36
C PRO A 40 -1.86 21.21 1.42
N ALA A 41 -1.87 21.75 0.19
CA ALA A 41 -2.86 21.37 -0.82
C ALA A 41 -2.71 19.91 -1.26
N ILE A 42 -1.47 19.43 -1.42
CA ILE A 42 -1.17 18.04 -1.78
C ILE A 42 -1.48 17.13 -0.59
N ALA A 43 -1.07 17.52 0.61
CA ALA A 43 -1.36 16.77 1.84
C ALA A 43 -2.87 16.56 2.04
N ARG A 44 -3.68 17.63 1.87
CA ARG A 44 -5.14 17.53 1.95
C ARG A 44 -5.74 16.66 0.85
N SER A 45 -5.24 16.78 -0.37
CA SER A 45 -5.68 15.96 -1.50
C SER A 45 -5.45 14.46 -1.25
N LEU A 46 -4.34 14.10 -0.62
CA LEU A 46 -4.04 12.72 -0.23
C LEU A 46 -4.91 12.26 0.96
N ALA A 47 -5.06 13.11 1.98
CA ALA A 47 -5.88 12.80 3.16
C ALA A 47 -7.34 12.53 2.80
N VAL A 48 -7.91 13.23 1.81
CA VAL A 48 -9.27 12.99 1.32
C VAL A 48 -9.40 11.64 0.61
N ARG A 49 -8.35 11.15 -0.07
CA ARG A 49 -8.38 9.88 -0.79
C ARG A 49 -8.17 8.67 0.12
N HIS A 50 -7.42 8.82 1.21
CA HIS A 50 -7.03 7.71 2.09
C HIS A 50 -8.21 6.85 2.58
N PRO A 51 -9.34 7.42 3.06
CA PRO A 51 -10.48 6.63 3.56
C PRO A 51 -11.13 5.73 2.51
N TYR A 52 -10.98 6.05 1.23
CA TYR A 52 -11.53 5.25 0.13
C TYR A 52 -10.57 4.18 -0.36
N MET A 53 -9.25 4.35 -0.16
CA MET A 53 -8.25 3.37 -0.59
C MET A 53 -8.06 2.25 0.42
N GLU A 54 -8.12 2.56 1.72
CA GLU A 54 -7.96 1.56 2.77
C GLU A 54 -8.92 0.36 2.66
N PRO A 55 -10.25 0.54 2.46
CA PRO A 55 -11.15 -0.60 2.25
C PRO A 55 -10.83 -1.38 0.96
N LEU A 56 -10.34 -0.72 -0.09
CA LEU A 56 -9.95 -1.40 -1.34
C LEU A 56 -8.70 -2.26 -1.15
N HIS A 57 -7.71 -1.81 -0.37
CA HIS A 57 -6.53 -2.61 -0.05
C HIS A 57 -6.87 -3.85 0.79
N ILE A 58 -7.74 -3.70 1.78
CA ILE A 58 -8.20 -4.83 2.61
C ILE A 58 -8.98 -5.83 1.75
N LEU A 59 -9.90 -5.35 0.90
CA LEU A 59 -10.65 -6.18 -0.03
C LEU A 59 -9.71 -6.91 -1.01
N GLN A 60 -8.74 -6.22 -1.60
CA GLN A 60 -7.77 -6.81 -2.51
C GLN A 60 -6.95 -7.92 -1.85
N ALA A 61 -6.51 -7.72 -0.60
CA ALA A 61 -5.77 -8.74 0.15
C ALA A 61 -6.61 -10.02 0.39
N GLU A 62 -7.90 -9.86 0.72
CA GLU A 62 -8.82 -10.98 0.88
C GLU A 62 -9.11 -11.68 -0.46
N LEU A 63 -9.29 -10.92 -1.55
CA LEU A 63 -9.49 -11.49 -2.88
C LEU A 63 -8.26 -12.29 -3.35
N LEU A 64 -7.05 -11.78 -3.11
CA LEU A 64 -5.80 -12.52 -3.37
C LEU A 64 -5.70 -13.81 -2.55
N ARG A 65 -6.17 -13.79 -1.30
CA ARG A 65 -6.22 -15.00 -0.46
C ARG A 65 -7.18 -16.04 -1.05
N ARG A 66 -8.40 -15.61 -1.42
CA ARG A 66 -9.42 -16.47 -2.03
C ARG A 66 -8.98 -17.07 -3.37
N ASP A 67 -8.40 -16.25 -4.23
CA ASP A 67 -7.89 -16.66 -5.54
C ASP A 67 -6.82 -17.76 -5.42
N ARG A 68 -5.95 -17.67 -4.41
CA ARG A 68 -4.92 -18.69 -4.13
C ARG A 68 -5.49 -19.99 -3.55
N GLU A 69 -6.56 -19.92 -2.76
CA GLU A 69 -7.17 -21.09 -2.12
C GLU A 69 -8.12 -21.85 -3.05
N LEU A 70 -8.83 -21.12 -3.90
CA LEU A 70 -9.86 -21.62 -4.79
C LEU A 70 -9.73 -20.90 -6.14
N PRO A 71 -8.77 -21.34 -6.98
CA PRO A 71 -8.50 -20.72 -8.27
C PRO A 71 -9.70 -20.90 -9.23
N GLU A 72 -9.68 -20.16 -10.33
CA GLU A 72 -10.68 -20.23 -11.41
C GLU A 72 -12.10 -19.82 -10.97
N GLN A 73 -12.20 -18.85 -10.06
CA GLN A 73 -13.47 -18.20 -9.71
C GLN A 73 -13.64 -16.87 -10.46
N PRO A 74 -14.46 -16.80 -11.53
CA PRO A 74 -14.53 -15.62 -12.39
C PRO A 74 -14.93 -14.34 -11.64
N LEU A 75 -15.81 -14.45 -10.65
CA LEU A 75 -16.23 -13.29 -9.85
C LEU A 75 -15.11 -12.77 -8.94
N VAL A 76 -14.25 -13.64 -8.44
CA VAL A 76 -13.09 -13.25 -7.61
C VAL A 76 -12.05 -12.54 -8.48
N GLU A 77 -11.79 -13.07 -9.67
CA GLU A 77 -10.88 -12.46 -10.64
C GLU A 77 -11.35 -11.06 -11.06
N ILE A 78 -12.64 -10.92 -11.42
CA ILE A 78 -13.23 -9.63 -11.78
C ILE A 78 -13.13 -8.63 -10.61
N ALA A 79 -13.48 -9.07 -9.40
CA ALA A 79 -13.39 -8.20 -8.22
C ALA A 79 -11.93 -7.81 -7.91
N LEU A 80 -10.98 -8.73 -8.12
CA LEU A 80 -9.56 -8.46 -7.93
C LEU A 80 -9.06 -7.42 -8.94
N MET A 81 -9.39 -7.56 -10.22
CA MET A 81 -9.07 -6.58 -11.26
C MET A 81 -9.71 -5.21 -10.96
N ALA A 82 -10.97 -5.19 -10.51
CA ALA A 82 -11.64 -3.95 -10.10
C ALA A 82 -10.91 -3.27 -8.94
N SER A 83 -10.45 -4.03 -7.94
CA SER A 83 -9.65 -3.49 -6.83
C SER A 83 -8.31 -2.92 -7.29
N VAL A 84 -7.62 -3.60 -8.22
CA VAL A 84 -6.35 -3.12 -8.83
C VAL A 84 -6.59 -1.78 -9.53
N ALA A 85 -7.62 -1.68 -10.36
CA ALA A 85 -7.96 -0.45 -11.07
C ALA A 85 -8.34 0.69 -10.12
N GLY A 86 -9.13 0.39 -9.08
CA GLY A 86 -9.52 1.37 -8.06
C GLY A 86 -8.32 1.93 -7.28
N ILE A 87 -7.40 1.06 -6.87
CA ILE A 87 -6.16 1.46 -6.19
C ILE A 87 -5.28 2.31 -7.12
N ALA A 88 -5.08 1.89 -8.37
CA ALA A 88 -4.30 2.65 -9.35
C ALA A 88 -4.86 4.07 -9.56
N ALA A 89 -6.19 4.18 -9.68
CA ALA A 89 -6.86 5.48 -9.82
C ALA A 89 -6.69 6.37 -8.57
N GLY A 90 -6.73 5.78 -7.36
CA GLY A 90 -6.55 6.49 -6.09
C GLY A 90 -5.11 6.95 -5.85
N MET A 91 -4.13 6.12 -6.20
CA MET A 91 -2.69 6.38 -6.03
C MET A 91 -2.16 7.43 -7.01
N ARG A 92 -2.80 7.61 -8.17
CA ARG A 92 -2.38 8.55 -9.23
C ARG A 92 -0.92 8.30 -9.66
N ASN A 93 -0.08 9.33 -9.70
CA ASN A 93 1.31 9.25 -10.14
C ASN A 93 2.23 8.82 -9.00
N THR A 94 2.81 7.62 -9.12
CA THR A 94 3.75 7.05 -8.13
C THR A 94 5.14 6.81 -8.69
N GLY A 95 5.48 7.46 -9.82
CA GLY A 95 6.74 7.34 -10.56
C GLY A 95 7.67 8.51 -10.33
#